data_AF-A0A292SQH1-F1
#
_entry.id   AF-A0A292SQH1-F1
#
_cell.length_a   1.000
_cell.length_b   1.000
_cell.length_c   1.000
_cell.angle_alpha   90.00
_cell.angle_beta   90.00
_cell.angle_gamma   90.00
#
_symmetry.space_group_name_H-M   'P 1'
#
loop_
_entity.id
_entity.type
_entity.pdbx_description
1 polymer ?
#
loop_
_entity_poly.entity_id
_entity_poly.type
_entity_poly.pdbx_seq_one_letter_code
_entity_poly.pdbx_strand_id
1 'polypeptide(L)'
;MKKIFLIITLIILSLPVQAENVIKGGIQFDVTSAREEIFSKPVQRLNPELIAEYLTDRDYEDNMTYLAKGKASLEDRILAFFSDSTYAVMYNDDKYHVWYYTKNGKLLYAEEKENLDYPCKFYKYNTSGGLVNAGLKTSKDETYIFNSYGQLIAHWIKNNAFDEYGNIIMTRKYSH
;
A
#
# COMPACT_ATOMS: atom_id res chain seq x y z
N MET A 1 -15.76 55.53 -21.77
CA MET A 1 -15.26 54.15 -21.98
C MET A 1 -14.24 53.71 -20.93
N LYS A 2 -13.14 54.45 -20.68
CA LYS A 2 -12.10 54.07 -19.68
C LYS A 2 -12.62 53.93 -18.23
N LYS A 3 -13.56 54.78 -17.81
CA LYS A 3 -14.14 54.74 -16.44
C LYS A 3 -15.06 53.55 -16.19
N ILE A 4 -15.76 53.07 -17.22
CA ILE A 4 -16.64 51.88 -17.15
C ILE A 4 -15.78 50.63 -17.04
N PHE A 5 -14.67 50.56 -17.79
CA PHE A 5 -13.69 49.48 -17.66
C PHE A 5 -13.14 49.38 -16.23
N LEU A 6 -12.77 50.50 -15.61
CA LEU A 6 -12.24 50.52 -14.24
C LEU A 6 -13.22 49.98 -13.20
N ILE A 7 -14.52 50.29 -13.36
CA ILE A 7 -15.59 49.85 -12.45
C ILE A 7 -15.84 48.34 -12.60
N ILE A 8 -15.81 47.82 -13.83
CA ILE A 8 -15.97 46.39 -14.10
C ILE A 8 -14.78 45.59 -13.53
N THR A 9 -13.55 46.11 -13.63
CA THR A 9 -12.37 45.45 -13.04
C THR A 9 -12.41 45.41 -11.52
N LEU A 10 -12.95 46.44 -10.85
CA LEU A 10 -13.08 46.45 -9.38
C LEU A 10 -14.10 45.41 -8.87
N ILE A 11 -15.18 45.17 -9.63
CA ILE A 11 -16.21 44.20 -9.26
C ILE A 11 -15.68 42.77 -9.34
N ILE A 12 -14.86 42.45 -10.35
CA ILE A 12 -14.25 41.11 -10.52
C ILE A 12 -13.25 40.79 -9.39
N LEU A 13 -12.57 41.80 -8.83
CA LEU A 13 -11.64 41.64 -7.71
C LEU A 13 -12.33 41.49 -6.34
N SER A 14 -13.62 41.81 -6.25
CA SER A 14 -14.41 41.71 -5.01
C SER A 14 -15.19 40.40 -4.86
N LEU A 15 -15.12 39.51 -5.87
CA LEU A 15 -15.68 38.17 -5.74
C LEU A 15 -14.84 37.38 -4.74
N PRO A 16 -15.42 36.85 -3.65
CA PRO A 16 -14.68 35.94 -2.79
C PRO A 16 -14.24 34.77 -3.65
N VAL A 17 -12.93 34.65 -3.85
CA VAL A 17 -12.32 33.43 -4.36
C VAL A 17 -12.64 32.36 -3.33
N GLN A 18 -13.74 31.65 -3.55
CA GLN A 18 -13.98 30.36 -2.91
C GLN A 18 -12.97 29.41 -3.55
N ALA A 19 -11.72 29.53 -3.12
CA ALA A 19 -10.82 28.41 -3.18
C ALA A 19 -11.46 27.37 -2.26
N GLU A 20 -12.14 26.39 -2.85
CA GLU A 20 -12.47 25.14 -2.18
C GLU A 20 -11.17 24.39 -1.86
N ASN A 21 -10.35 24.98 -0.99
CA ASN A 21 -9.44 24.21 -0.17
C ASN A 21 -10.32 23.55 0.87
N VAL A 22 -11.02 22.49 0.45
CA VAL A 22 -11.51 21.49 1.38
C VAL A 22 -10.23 20.96 2.04
N ILE A 23 -9.88 21.51 3.20
CA ILE A 23 -8.94 20.89 4.12
C ILE A 23 -9.65 19.61 4.54
N LYS A 24 -9.51 18.55 3.74
CA LYS A 24 -9.81 17.20 4.18
C LYS A 24 -8.82 16.98 5.32
N GLY A 25 -9.29 17.05 6.56
CA GLY A 25 -8.51 16.85 7.78
C GLY A 25 -7.99 15.43 7.90
N GLY A 26 -7.26 14.95 6.90
CA GLY A 26 -6.51 13.71 6.95
C GLY A 26 -5.28 13.92 7.81
N ILE A 27 -4.99 12.95 8.66
CA ILE A 27 -3.76 12.91 9.43
C ILE A 27 -2.61 12.88 8.42
N GLN A 28 -1.77 13.91 8.42
CA GLN A 28 -0.56 13.93 7.63
C GLN A 28 0.52 13.18 8.40
N PHE A 29 1.06 12.13 7.79
CA PHE A 29 2.17 11.37 8.35
C PHE A 29 3.48 11.82 7.72
N ASP A 30 4.53 11.80 8.51
CA ASP A 30 5.92 11.75 8.05
C ASP A 30 6.54 10.42 8.47
N VAL A 31 7.81 10.20 8.16
CA VAL A 31 8.51 8.96 8.50
C VAL A 31 8.51 8.69 10.01
N THR A 32 8.60 9.72 10.84
CA THR A 32 8.66 9.58 12.30
C THR A 32 7.28 9.25 12.85
N SER A 33 6.24 10.01 12.49
CA SER A 33 4.88 9.76 12.98
C SER A 33 4.30 8.45 12.44
N ALA A 34 4.65 8.04 11.21
CA ALA A 34 4.28 6.74 10.67
C ALA A 34 4.94 5.59 11.44
N ARG A 35 6.21 5.74 11.82
CA ARG A 35 6.92 4.74 12.63
C ARG A 35 6.28 4.62 14.02
N GLU A 36 6.01 5.74 14.67
CA GLU A 36 5.35 5.76 15.98
C GLU A 36 3.96 5.12 15.92
N GLU A 37 3.18 5.37 14.87
CA GLU A 37 1.85 4.80 14.70
C GLU A 37 1.88 3.26 14.56
N ILE A 38 2.81 2.72 13.77
CA ILE A 38 2.99 1.28 13.55
C ILE A 38 3.47 0.58 14.82
N PHE A 39 4.46 1.15 15.50
CA PHE A 39 5.14 0.51 16.64
C PHE A 39 4.63 0.98 18.00
N SER A 40 3.49 1.69 18.04
CA SER A 40 2.82 2.12 19.28
C SER A 40 2.40 0.96 20.19
N LYS A 41 2.21 -0.23 19.61
CA LYS A 41 1.90 -1.48 20.32
C LYS A 41 2.89 -2.57 19.92
N PRO A 42 3.15 -3.56 20.81
CA PRO A 42 3.94 -4.72 20.44
C PRO A 42 3.33 -5.46 19.25
N VAL A 43 4.13 -5.68 18.20
CA VAL A 43 3.72 -6.46 17.04
C VAL A 43 3.67 -7.94 17.42
N GLN A 44 2.52 -8.57 17.21
CA GLN A 44 2.33 -9.98 17.50
C GLN A 44 2.88 -10.86 16.38
N ARG A 45 3.13 -12.13 16.66
CA ARG A 45 3.46 -13.12 15.62
C ARG A 45 2.16 -13.57 14.97
N LEU A 46 2.16 -13.70 13.65
CA LEU A 46 1.05 -14.33 12.94
C LEU A 46 0.96 -15.81 13.32
N ASN A 47 -0.27 -16.32 13.46
CA ASN A 47 -0.52 -17.72 13.83
C ASN A 47 0.17 -18.68 12.83
N PRO A 48 1.14 -19.50 13.27
CA PRO A 48 1.82 -20.46 12.40
C PRO A 48 0.89 -21.51 11.79
N GLU A 49 -0.21 -21.86 12.48
CA GLU A 49 -1.20 -22.81 11.96
C GLU A 49 -1.91 -22.24 10.73
N LEU A 50 -2.29 -20.97 10.79
CA LEU A 50 -2.87 -20.27 9.64
C LEU A 50 -1.87 -20.25 8.47
N ILE A 51 -0.60 -19.91 8.73
CA ILE A 51 0.44 -19.91 7.68
C ILE A 51 0.60 -21.30 7.05
N ALA A 52 0.50 -22.37 7.85
CA ALA A 52 0.66 -23.75 7.38
C ALA A 52 -0.36 -24.12 6.29
N GLU A 53 -1.57 -23.57 6.34
CA GLU A 53 -2.64 -23.81 5.36
C GLU A 53 -2.31 -23.27 3.96
N TYR A 54 -1.40 -22.28 3.88
CA TYR A 54 -1.05 -21.53 2.68
C TYR A 54 0.40 -21.74 2.22
N LEU A 55 1.15 -22.69 2.80
CA LEU A 55 2.55 -22.95 2.44
C LEU A 55 2.76 -23.26 0.95
N THR A 56 1.75 -23.85 0.32
CA THR A 56 1.68 -24.03 -1.14
C THR A 56 0.40 -23.42 -1.66
N ASP A 57 0.51 -22.62 -2.72
CA ASP A 57 -0.64 -22.04 -3.41
C ASP A 57 -1.46 -23.15 -4.07
N ARG A 58 -2.72 -23.30 -3.63
CA ARG A 58 -3.65 -24.30 -4.16
C ARG A 58 -4.16 -23.93 -5.55
N ASP A 59 -4.10 -22.65 -5.89
CA ASP A 59 -4.58 -22.06 -7.14
C ASP A 59 -3.42 -21.69 -8.08
N TYR A 60 -2.22 -22.21 -7.84
CA TYR A 60 -0.99 -21.83 -8.54
C TYR A 60 -1.15 -21.82 -10.07
N GLU A 61 -1.64 -22.91 -10.66
CA GLU A 61 -1.78 -23.05 -12.11
C GLU A 61 -2.74 -22.00 -12.70
N ASP A 62 -3.84 -21.73 -12.01
CA ASP A 62 -4.83 -20.72 -12.41
C ASP A 62 -4.24 -19.31 -12.27
N ASN A 63 -3.58 -19.03 -11.15
CA ASN A 63 -2.91 -17.76 -10.88
C ASN A 63 -1.87 -17.46 -11.97
N MET A 64 -1.01 -18.42 -12.29
CA MET A 64 -0.03 -18.28 -13.37
C MET A 64 -0.68 -18.05 -14.74
N THR A 65 -1.80 -18.73 -15.01
CA THR A 65 -2.57 -18.54 -16.25
C THR A 65 -3.14 -17.13 -16.37
N TYR A 66 -3.70 -16.58 -15.29
CA TYR A 66 -4.26 -15.23 -15.28
C TYR A 66 -3.19 -14.15 -15.33
N LEU A 67 -2.09 -14.34 -14.60
CA LEU A 67 -0.93 -13.45 -14.64
C LEU A 67 -0.34 -13.35 -16.06
N ALA A 68 -0.21 -14.49 -16.77
CA ALA A 68 0.25 -14.52 -18.16
C ALA A 68 -0.70 -13.74 -19.11
N LYS A 69 -1.98 -13.63 -18.76
CA LYS A 69 -3.00 -12.86 -19.50
C LYS A 69 -3.08 -11.39 -19.06
N GLY A 70 -2.23 -10.95 -18.13
CA GLY A 70 -2.27 -9.60 -17.55
C GLY A 70 -3.51 -9.33 -16.69
N LYS A 71 -4.21 -10.37 -16.23
CA LYS A 71 -5.41 -10.25 -15.40
C LYS A 71 -5.04 -10.31 -13.92
N ALA A 72 -5.03 -9.15 -13.28
CA ALA A 72 -4.71 -8.99 -11.86
C ALA A 72 -5.94 -8.99 -10.94
N SER A 73 -7.16 -8.82 -11.47
CA SER A 73 -8.39 -8.89 -10.68
C SER A 73 -9.26 -10.02 -11.19
N LEU A 74 -9.61 -10.93 -10.29
CA LEU A 74 -10.53 -12.04 -10.51
C LEU A 74 -11.76 -11.84 -9.61
N GLU A 75 -12.76 -12.69 -9.77
CA GLU A 75 -14.01 -12.62 -8.99
C GLU A 75 -13.76 -12.91 -7.50
N ASP A 76 -12.89 -13.86 -7.21
CA ASP A 76 -12.61 -14.40 -5.88
C ASP A 76 -11.28 -13.90 -5.29
N ARG A 77 -10.38 -13.32 -6.09
CA ARG A 77 -9.05 -12.88 -5.64
C ARG A 77 -8.45 -11.76 -6.48
N ILE A 78 -7.48 -11.07 -5.89
CA ILE A 78 -6.62 -10.09 -6.54
C ILE A 78 -5.19 -10.63 -6.54
N LEU A 79 -4.53 -10.49 -7.68
CA LEU A 79 -3.16 -10.91 -7.93
C LEU A 79 -2.24 -9.69 -8.08
N ALA A 80 -1.02 -9.78 -7.58
CA ALA A 80 0.06 -8.86 -7.90
C ALA A 80 1.28 -9.63 -8.36
N PHE A 81 2.01 -9.11 -9.36
CA PHE A 81 3.21 -9.75 -9.90
C PHE A 81 4.41 -8.82 -9.78
N PHE A 82 5.55 -9.40 -9.44
CA PHE A 82 6.80 -8.68 -9.21
C PHE A 82 7.83 -9.03 -10.29
N SER A 83 8.77 -8.12 -10.53
CA SER A 83 9.79 -8.28 -11.58
C SER A 83 10.72 -9.47 -11.37
N ASP A 84 10.83 -9.97 -10.13
CA ASP A 84 11.61 -11.15 -9.75
C ASP A 84 10.84 -12.47 -9.94
N SER A 85 9.68 -12.42 -10.62
CA SER A 85 8.77 -13.56 -10.84
C SER A 85 8.10 -14.11 -9.57
N THR A 86 8.18 -13.41 -8.45
CA THR A 86 7.29 -13.67 -7.32
C THR A 86 5.91 -13.05 -7.59
N TYR A 87 4.91 -13.51 -6.85
CA TYR A 87 3.55 -12.97 -6.95
C TYR A 87 2.87 -12.95 -5.59
N ALA A 88 1.77 -12.21 -5.48
CA ALA A 88 0.95 -12.16 -4.29
C ALA A 88 -0.52 -12.43 -4.62
N VAL A 89 -1.23 -13.05 -3.68
CA VAL A 89 -2.64 -13.38 -3.76
C VAL A 89 -3.35 -12.79 -2.55
N MET A 90 -4.44 -12.07 -2.78
CA MET A 90 -5.37 -11.61 -1.75
C MET A 90 -6.76 -12.11 -2.13
N TYR A 91 -7.37 -12.93 -1.29
CA TYR A 91 -8.71 -13.45 -1.54
C TYR A 91 -9.77 -12.40 -1.16
N ASN A 92 -10.91 -12.40 -1.85
CA ASN A 92 -11.95 -11.40 -1.66
C ASN A 92 -12.83 -11.67 -0.43
N ASP A 93 -12.94 -12.93 -0.01
CA ASP A 93 -13.57 -13.36 1.24
C ASP A 93 -12.71 -13.05 2.46
N ASP A 94 -11.39 -12.99 2.31
CA ASP A 94 -10.43 -12.55 3.32
C ASP A 94 -9.45 -11.51 2.78
N LYS A 95 -9.84 -10.23 2.91
CA LYS A 95 -9.01 -9.08 2.53
C LYS A 95 -7.98 -8.70 3.59
N TYR A 96 -8.02 -9.31 4.77
CA TYR A 96 -7.07 -9.02 5.84
C TYR A 96 -5.72 -9.69 5.59
N HIS A 97 -5.70 -10.80 4.85
CA HIS A 97 -4.47 -11.52 4.54
C HIS A 97 -4.01 -11.34 3.09
N VAL A 98 -2.70 -11.33 2.88
CA VAL A 98 -2.06 -11.42 1.55
C VAL A 98 -0.95 -12.45 1.60
N TRP A 99 -0.92 -13.33 0.60
CA TRP A 99 0.02 -14.45 0.53
C TRP A 99 1.00 -14.22 -0.60
N TYR A 100 2.30 -14.16 -0.29
CA TYR A 100 3.36 -13.92 -1.27
C TYR A 100 4.06 -15.23 -1.59
N TYR A 101 4.15 -15.57 -2.87
CA TYR A 101 4.64 -16.85 -3.36
C TYR A 101 5.85 -16.69 -4.29
N THR A 102 6.74 -17.68 -4.24
CA THR A 102 7.74 -17.91 -5.28
C THR A 102 7.08 -18.23 -6.62
N LYS A 103 7.84 -18.15 -7.72
CA LYS A 103 7.40 -18.60 -9.06
C LYS A 103 6.90 -20.05 -9.16
N ASN A 104 7.12 -20.88 -8.13
CA ASN A 104 6.72 -22.29 -8.04
C ASN A 104 5.59 -22.51 -7.02
N GLY A 105 4.89 -21.45 -6.60
CA GLY A 105 3.74 -21.55 -5.68
C GLY A 105 4.11 -21.89 -4.24
N LYS A 106 5.37 -21.68 -3.82
CA LYS A 106 5.79 -21.84 -2.42
C LYS A 106 5.76 -20.51 -1.67
N LEU A 107 5.17 -20.50 -0.48
CA LEU A 107 5.00 -19.29 0.33
C LEU A 107 6.37 -18.71 0.74
N LEU A 108 6.55 -17.42 0.47
CA LEU A 108 7.67 -16.61 0.94
C LEU A 108 7.28 -15.83 2.19
N TYR A 109 6.14 -15.14 2.12
CA TYR A 109 5.66 -14.26 3.17
C TYR A 109 4.15 -14.30 3.29
N ALA A 110 3.66 -14.08 4.50
CA ALA A 110 2.27 -13.77 4.78
C ALA A 110 2.17 -12.32 5.26
N GLU A 111 1.14 -11.59 4.84
CA GLU A 111 0.86 -10.25 5.34
C GLU A 111 -0.51 -10.23 5.98
N GLU A 112 -0.62 -9.56 7.14
CA GLU A 112 -1.86 -9.33 7.87
C GLU A 112 -2.09 -7.83 7.99
N LYS A 113 -3.31 -7.38 7.72
CA LYS A 113 -3.75 -6.00 7.90
C LYS A 113 -4.49 -5.87 9.23
N GLU A 114 -4.28 -4.76 9.94
CA GLU A 114 -5.04 -4.45 11.15
C GLU A 114 -6.46 -3.95 10.79
N ASN A 115 -6.60 -3.30 9.64
CA ASN A 115 -7.83 -2.71 9.13
C ASN A 115 -7.79 -2.54 7.61
N LEU A 116 -8.93 -2.29 6.97
CA LEU A 116 -9.03 -2.15 5.51
C LEU A 116 -9.09 -0.70 5.01
N ASP A 117 -9.47 0.24 5.87
CA ASP A 117 -9.58 1.66 5.55
C ASP A 117 -8.28 2.44 5.79
N TYR A 118 -8.15 3.63 5.21
CA TYR A 118 -6.98 4.48 5.47
C TYR A 118 -7.14 5.29 6.77
N PRO A 119 -6.06 5.45 7.56
CA PRO A 119 -4.76 4.80 7.42
C PRO A 119 -4.83 3.30 7.79
N CYS A 120 -4.13 2.46 7.03
CA CYS A 120 -4.14 0.99 7.17
C CYS A 120 -2.76 0.51 7.62
N LYS A 121 -2.70 -0.18 8.77
CA LYS A 121 -1.48 -0.87 9.22
C LYS A 121 -1.46 -2.29 8.67
N PHE A 122 -0.27 -2.74 8.27
CA PHE A 122 -0.05 -4.10 7.84
C PHE A 122 1.32 -4.62 8.26
N TYR A 123 1.42 -5.92 8.43
CA TYR A 123 2.59 -6.61 8.97
C TYR A 123 2.90 -7.81 8.10
N LYS A 124 4.13 -7.90 7.61
CA LYS A 124 4.62 -9.01 6.78
C LYS A 124 5.49 -9.93 7.60
N TYR A 125 5.20 -11.21 7.52
CA TYR A 125 5.84 -12.27 8.28
C TYR A 125 6.50 -13.29 7.37
N ASN A 126 7.57 -13.91 7.86
CA ASN A 126 8.14 -15.12 7.26
C ASN A 126 7.26 -16.35 7.57
N THR A 127 7.61 -17.49 6.99
CA THR A 127 6.86 -18.75 7.17
C THR A 127 6.88 -19.33 8.59
N SER A 128 7.69 -18.78 9.49
CA SER A 128 7.71 -19.10 10.93
C SER A 128 6.94 -18.07 11.78
N GLY A 129 6.18 -17.17 11.15
CA GLY A 129 5.41 -16.11 11.82
C GLY A 129 6.28 -14.99 12.40
N GLY A 130 7.56 -14.90 12.03
CA GLY A 130 8.46 -13.83 12.46
C GLY A 130 8.28 -12.58 11.59
N LEU A 131 8.22 -11.40 12.23
CA LEU A 131 8.07 -10.12 11.52
C LEU A 131 9.27 -9.84 10.61
N VAL A 132 8.99 -9.54 9.35
CA VAL A 132 9.97 -9.14 8.32
C VAL A 132 9.93 -7.64 8.12
N ASN A 133 8.73 -7.09 7.89
CA ASN A 133 8.50 -5.66 7.81
C ASN A 133 7.08 -5.31 8.25
N ALA A 134 6.86 -4.05 8.56
CA ALA A 134 5.56 -3.48 8.87
C ALA A 134 5.36 -2.21 8.05
N GLY A 135 4.13 -1.85 7.77
CA GLY A 135 3.85 -0.65 7.00
C GLY A 135 2.56 0.05 7.36
N LEU A 136 2.51 1.32 6.96
CA LEU A 136 1.37 2.20 7.12
C LEU A 136 1.00 2.74 5.75
N LYS A 137 -0.14 2.31 5.25
CA LYS A 137 -0.73 2.84 4.03
C LYS A 137 -1.65 4.00 4.39
N THR A 138 -1.25 5.23 4.07
CA THR A 138 -1.98 6.46 4.42
C THR A 138 -3.03 6.83 3.37
N SER A 139 -2.85 6.34 2.14
CA SER A 139 -3.79 6.51 1.03
C SER A 139 -3.59 5.42 -0.02
N LYS A 140 -4.36 5.47 -1.12
CA LYS A 140 -4.15 4.57 -2.26
C LYS A 140 -2.73 4.66 -2.84
N ASP A 141 -2.14 5.86 -2.75
CA ASP A 141 -0.90 6.19 -3.44
C ASP A 141 0.29 6.30 -2.49
N GLU A 142 0.09 6.27 -1.18
CA GLU A 142 1.18 6.49 -0.22
C GLU A 142 1.29 5.37 0.81
N THR A 143 2.51 4.89 1.03
CA THR A 143 2.79 3.80 1.98
C THR A 143 4.19 3.92 2.58
N TYR A 144 4.28 3.85 3.90
CA TYR A 144 5.54 3.73 4.63
C TYR A 144 5.80 2.27 4.93
N ILE A 145 7.03 1.78 4.75
CA ILE A 145 7.43 0.41 5.06
C ILE A 145 8.72 0.46 5.88
N PHE A 146 8.69 -0.20 7.03
CA PHE A 146 9.81 -0.30 7.96
C PHE A 146 10.21 -1.76 8.15
N ASN A 147 11.50 -2.01 8.34
CA ASN A 147 11.95 -3.34 8.78
C ASN A 147 11.53 -3.62 10.24
N SER A 148 11.83 -4.82 10.73
CA SER A 148 11.54 -5.23 12.11
C SER A 148 12.26 -4.42 13.19
N TYR A 149 13.26 -3.61 12.83
CA TYR A 149 13.97 -2.68 13.73
C TYR A 149 13.42 -1.25 13.67
N GLY A 150 12.37 -0.99 12.89
CA GLY A 150 11.77 0.33 12.72
C GLY A 150 12.53 1.27 11.78
N GLN A 151 13.48 0.75 11.00
CA GLN A 151 14.19 1.54 9.99
C GLN A 151 13.38 1.59 8.70
N LEU A 152 13.29 2.75 8.06
CA LEU A 152 12.56 2.92 6.81
C LEU A 152 13.27 2.13 5.71
N ILE A 153 12.55 1.26 5.02
CA ILE A 153 13.08 0.51 3.87
C ILE A 153 12.40 0.90 2.55
N ALA A 154 11.23 1.53 2.61
CA ALA A 154 10.59 2.15 1.45
C ALA A 154 9.51 3.15 1.90
N HIS A 155 9.52 4.35 1.33
CA HIS A 155 8.37 5.24 1.31
C HIS A 155 7.82 5.30 -0.11
N TRP A 156 6.69 4.66 -0.35
CA TRP A 156 6.02 4.69 -1.64
C TRP A 156 5.19 5.95 -1.77
N ILE A 157 5.39 6.69 -2.86
CA ILE A 157 4.50 7.76 -3.32
C ILE A 157 4.18 7.50 -4.79
N LYS A 158 2.90 7.26 -5.08
CA LYS A 158 2.39 6.83 -6.38
C LYS A 158 3.18 5.64 -6.91
N ASN A 159 4.02 5.85 -7.91
CA ASN A 159 4.74 4.80 -8.62
C ASN A 159 6.17 4.59 -8.13
N ASN A 160 6.68 5.44 -7.23
CA ASN A 160 8.08 5.43 -6.81
C ASN A 160 8.21 5.10 -5.33
N ALA A 161 9.21 4.28 -4.99
CA ALA A 161 9.65 4.06 -3.62
C ALA A 161 10.92 4.86 -3.36
N PHE A 162 10.95 5.54 -2.23
CA PHE A 162 12.08 6.34 -1.77
C PHE A 162 12.77 5.70 -0.56
N ASP A 163 14.09 5.84 -0.48
CA ASP A 163 14.84 5.59 0.75
C ASP A 163 14.73 6.78 1.73
N GLU A 164 15.41 6.70 2.88
CA GLU A 164 15.44 7.77 3.89
C GLU A 164 16.09 9.08 3.42
N TYR A 165 16.86 9.04 2.33
CA TYR A 165 17.53 10.20 1.73
C TYR A 165 16.74 10.79 0.56
N GLY A 166 15.59 10.20 0.20
CA GLY A 166 14.77 10.63 -0.93
C GLY A 166 15.25 10.12 -2.29
N ASN A 167 16.13 9.12 -2.35
CA ASN A 167 16.51 8.49 -3.61
C ASN A 167 15.47 7.44 -4.02
N ILE A 168 15.20 7.34 -5.32
CA ILE A 168 14.32 6.28 -5.85
C ILE A 168 15.06 4.94 -5.78
N ILE A 169 14.45 3.97 -5.10
CA ILE A 169 14.98 2.60 -4.95
C ILE A 169 14.14 1.56 -5.69
N MET A 170 12.89 1.85 -6.02
CA MET A 170 11.98 0.94 -6.71
C MET A 170 10.86 1.68 -7.42
N THR A 171 10.25 1.04 -8.43
CA THR A 171 9.07 1.54 -9.12
C THR A 171 7.97 0.48 -9.23
N ARG A 172 6.70 0.90 -9.30
CA ARG A 172 5.54 0.03 -9.54
C ARG A 172 4.64 0.57 -10.66
N LYS A 173 3.81 -0.31 -11.23
CA LYS A 173 2.76 0.04 -12.19
C LYS A 173 1.42 -0.47 -11.69
N TYR A 174 0.38 0.33 -11.85
CA TYR A 174 -0.99 -0.11 -11.61
C TYR A 174 -1.58 -0.65 -12.91
N SER A 175 -2.19 -1.83 -12.87
CA SER A 175 -3.07 -2.29 -13.95
C SER A 175 -4.35 -1.46 -13.90
N HIS A 176 -4.64 -0.75 -14.99
CA HIS A 176 -5.90 -0.01 -15.18
C HIS A 176 -6.97 -0.91 -15.79
#